data_AF-A0A9P9G5J2-F1
#
_entry.id   AF-A0A9P9G5J2-F1
#
_cell.length_a   1.000
_cell.length_b   1.000
_cell.length_c   1.000
_cell.angle_alpha   90.00
_cell.angle_beta   90.00
_cell.angle_gamma   90.00
#
_symmetry.space_group_name_H-M   'P 1'
#
loop_
_entity.id
_entity.type
_entity.pdbx_description
1 polymer ?
#
loop_
_entity_poly.entity_id
_entity_poly.type
_entity_poly.pdbx_seq_one_letter_code
_entity_poly.pdbx_strand_id
1 'polypeptide(L)'
;MAAIVDFPAQEAPNMTPEYEVKLLLKPNAVLSPNKELTGTVLSTFDMPPSVTKQSVQFLDTASKDIYTAGWSARIRKTENEDDLELTYKKRYVIMDGDIDAALTTANNDGFDTSDARYEAQVEWGYQRQTLSISRKKTVADFINSGMDLPGERKSREMLVDKAPDKFDNWLHNKWGTDALAESRIFGPVPAKRSIGTWEGMRLYIEVWPIRNRAGTKIDYLVEASFKTKNRTIASTKHDSLISYLQGKGWFLEEDSLKTQSIMERY
;
A
#
# COMPACT_ATOMS: atom_id res chain seq x y z
N MET A 1 -42.13 35.49 -15.74
CA MET A 1 -41.18 34.36 -15.76
C MET A 1 -40.59 34.24 -14.37
N ALA A 2 -40.77 33.10 -13.70
CA ALA A 2 -40.19 32.85 -12.39
C ALA A 2 -38.71 32.50 -12.54
N ALA A 3 -37.84 33.17 -11.80
CA ALA A 3 -36.42 32.89 -11.76
C ALA A 3 -36.19 31.52 -11.10
N ILE A 4 -35.50 30.62 -11.80
CA ILE A 4 -35.00 29.37 -11.23
C ILE A 4 -33.82 29.79 -10.34
N VAL A 5 -34.02 29.68 -9.02
CA VAL A 5 -32.95 29.86 -8.04
C VAL A 5 -32.19 28.54 -8.02
N ASP A 6 -31.03 28.53 -8.68
CA ASP A 6 -30.12 27.39 -8.64
C ASP A 6 -29.47 27.37 -7.25
N PHE A 7 -29.87 26.42 -6.42
CA PHE A 7 -29.23 26.22 -5.12
C PHE A 7 -27.87 25.56 -5.39
N PRO A 8 -26.76 26.08 -4.82
CA PRO A 8 -25.48 25.40 -4.96
C PRO A 8 -25.62 23.98 -4.39
N ALA A 9 -25.26 22.98 -5.21
CA ALA A 9 -25.18 21.61 -4.75
C ALA A 9 -24.26 21.56 -3.52
N GLN A 10 -24.74 20.98 -2.42
CA GLN A 10 -23.93 20.78 -1.23
C GLN A 10 -22.72 19.92 -1.60
N GLU A 11 -21.51 20.45 -1.39
CA GLU A 11 -20.28 19.67 -1.64
C GLU A 11 -20.34 18.37 -0.83
N ALA A 12 -20.05 17.26 -1.51
CA ALA A 12 -20.06 15.96 -0.88
C ALA A 12 -19.01 15.92 0.24
N PRO A 13 -19.29 15.29 1.40
CA PRO A 13 -18.36 15.30 2.51
C PRO A 13 -17.12 14.44 2.21
N ASN A 14 -16.01 14.78 2.88
CA ASN A 14 -14.76 14.04 2.85
C ASN A 14 -14.95 12.57 3.24
N MET A 15 -14.16 11.69 2.63
CA MET A 15 -14.12 10.27 2.98
C MET A 15 -13.65 10.06 4.42
N THR A 16 -14.15 9.02 5.09
CA THR A 16 -13.66 8.60 6.42
C THR A 16 -12.56 7.54 6.27
N PRO A 17 -11.31 7.83 6.64
CA PRO A 17 -10.22 6.89 6.46
C PRO A 17 -10.15 5.81 7.56
N GLU A 18 -9.65 4.64 7.20
CA GLU A 18 -8.97 3.75 8.16
C GLU A 18 -7.54 4.26 8.42
N TYR A 19 -6.94 3.88 9.55
CA TYR A 19 -5.56 4.19 9.89
C TYR A 19 -4.74 2.91 9.92
N GLU A 20 -3.61 2.88 9.23
CA GLU A 20 -2.62 1.81 9.31
C GLU A 20 -1.30 2.38 9.81
N VAL A 21 -0.89 1.96 11.00
CA VAL A 21 0.45 2.27 11.53
C VAL A 21 1.43 1.24 10.98
N LYS A 22 2.57 1.70 10.47
CA LYS A 22 3.56 0.89 9.74
C LYS A 22 4.96 1.30 10.15
N LEU A 23 5.65 0.43 10.87
CA LEU A 23 6.97 0.73 11.44
C LEU A 23 8.01 -0.27 10.95
N LEU A 24 9.18 0.23 10.58
CA LEU A 24 10.25 -0.63 10.10
C LEU A 24 10.97 -1.31 11.28
N LEU A 25 11.34 -2.56 11.05
CA LEU A 25 12.14 -3.36 11.96
C LEU A 25 13.55 -3.54 11.40
N LYS A 26 14.56 -3.53 12.28
CA LYS A 26 15.96 -3.82 11.96
C LYS A 26 16.09 -5.28 11.50
N PRO A 27 16.37 -5.56 10.22
CA PRO A 27 16.35 -6.92 9.69
C PRO A 27 17.32 -7.86 10.43
N ASN A 28 18.52 -7.35 10.76
CA ASN A 28 19.53 -8.13 11.49
C ASN A 28 19.15 -8.46 12.95
N ALA A 29 18.18 -7.75 13.52
CA ALA A 29 17.70 -7.98 14.88
C ALA A 29 16.49 -8.94 14.92
N VAL A 30 15.70 -8.98 13.85
CA VAL A 30 14.41 -9.69 13.82
C VAL A 30 14.38 -10.92 12.92
N LEU A 31 15.34 -11.04 11.99
CA LEU A 31 15.45 -12.18 11.08
C LEU A 31 16.54 -13.16 11.51
N SER A 32 16.27 -14.45 11.32
CA SER A 32 17.24 -15.54 11.40
C SER A 32 18.19 -15.54 10.19
N PRO A 33 19.27 -16.36 10.21
CA PRO A 33 20.12 -16.56 9.03
C PRO A 33 19.34 -16.99 7.78
N ASN A 34 18.24 -17.72 7.95
CA ASN A 34 17.35 -18.17 6.87
C ASN A 34 16.38 -17.07 6.38
N LYS A 35 16.50 -15.84 6.89
CA LYS A 35 15.70 -14.67 6.50
C LYS A 35 14.21 -14.81 6.84
N GLU A 36 13.94 -15.53 7.92
CA GLU A 36 12.62 -15.71 8.51
C GLU A 36 12.59 -15.04 9.88
N LEU A 37 11.40 -14.68 10.39
CA LEU A 37 11.29 -14.11 11.73
C LEU A 37 11.87 -15.06 12.77
N THR A 38 12.63 -14.53 13.73
CA THR A 38 13.16 -15.33 14.83
C THR A 38 12.05 -15.86 15.73
N GLY A 39 12.29 -16.96 16.41
CA GLY A 39 11.35 -17.51 17.39
C GLY A 39 10.95 -16.50 18.48
N THR A 40 11.88 -15.62 18.88
CA THR A 40 11.61 -14.54 19.83
C THR A 40 10.60 -13.52 19.30
N VAL A 41 10.70 -13.14 18.02
CA VAL A 41 9.74 -12.21 17.41
C VAL A 41 8.38 -12.87 17.28
N LEU A 42 8.35 -14.14 16.84
CA LEU A 42 7.11 -14.90 16.71
C LEU A 42 6.39 -15.01 18.06
N SER A 43 7.08 -15.43 19.12
CA SER A 43 6.49 -15.58 20.45
C SER A 43 6.09 -14.26 21.08
N THR A 44 6.78 -13.16 20.79
CA THR A 44 6.47 -11.84 21.35
C THR A 44 5.15 -11.27 20.84
N PHE A 45 4.77 -11.62 19.60
CA PHE A 45 3.54 -11.14 18.96
C PHE A 45 2.53 -12.26 18.74
N ASP A 46 2.62 -13.36 19.48
CA ASP A 46 1.73 -14.52 19.37
C ASP A 46 1.53 -15.01 17.92
N MET A 47 2.59 -14.93 17.10
CA MET A 47 2.52 -15.31 15.69
C MET A 47 2.76 -16.83 15.56
N PRO A 48 1.88 -17.55 14.85
CA PRO A 48 2.18 -18.93 14.48
C PRO A 48 3.40 -18.95 13.54
N PRO A 49 4.09 -20.09 13.43
CA PRO A 49 5.24 -20.23 12.52
C PRO A 49 4.82 -20.20 11.04
N SER A 50 3.53 -20.33 10.73
CA SER A 50 3.02 -20.23 9.37
C SER A 50 3.12 -18.80 8.84
N VAL A 51 3.41 -18.68 7.55
CA VAL A 51 3.43 -17.42 6.82
C VAL A 51 2.50 -17.52 5.63
N THR A 52 1.88 -16.39 5.27
CA THR A 52 1.20 -16.25 3.99
C THR A 52 2.18 -15.70 2.97
N LYS A 53 2.40 -16.41 1.87
CA LYS A 53 3.21 -15.89 0.77
C LYS A 53 2.43 -14.89 -0.07
N GLN A 54 3.13 -13.87 -0.56
CA GLN A 54 2.61 -12.91 -1.52
C GLN A 54 3.62 -12.70 -2.64
N SER A 55 3.13 -12.34 -3.82
CA SER A 55 3.94 -11.88 -4.93
C SER A 55 3.34 -10.59 -5.45
N VAL A 56 4.16 -9.57 -5.67
CA VAL A 56 3.70 -8.23 -6.00
C VAL A 56 4.50 -7.63 -7.13
N GLN A 57 3.83 -7.04 -8.12
CA GLN A 57 4.47 -6.24 -9.15
C GLN A 57 3.70 -4.96 -9.44
N PHE A 58 4.42 -3.91 -9.80
CA PHE A 58 3.87 -2.63 -10.22
C PHE A 58 4.07 -2.45 -11.73
N LEU A 59 3.18 -1.68 -12.35
CA LEU A 59 3.30 -1.27 -13.73
C LEU A 59 3.37 0.24 -13.81
N ASP A 60 4.39 0.72 -14.51
CA ASP A 60 4.59 2.14 -14.81
C ASP A 60 5.47 2.31 -16.05
N THR A 61 5.47 3.48 -16.66
CA THR A 61 6.36 3.81 -17.78
C THR A 61 7.82 3.76 -17.34
N ALA A 62 8.76 3.75 -18.29
CA ALA A 62 10.18 3.84 -17.96
C ALA A 62 10.51 5.11 -17.14
N SER A 63 9.79 6.20 -17.41
CA SER A 63 9.90 7.49 -16.73
C SER A 63 9.14 7.56 -15.40
N LYS A 64 8.36 6.53 -15.07
CA LYS A 64 7.52 6.44 -13.86
C LYS A 64 6.43 7.51 -13.82
N ASP A 65 5.76 7.74 -14.95
CA ASP A 65 4.79 8.82 -15.08
C ASP A 65 3.58 8.62 -14.16
N ILE A 66 3.14 7.37 -13.96
CA ILE A 66 2.02 7.04 -13.06
C ILE A 66 2.41 7.34 -11.61
N TYR A 67 3.59 6.90 -11.18
CA TYR A 67 4.12 7.13 -9.85
C TYR A 67 4.38 8.60 -9.57
N THR A 68 4.94 9.33 -10.54
CA THR A 68 5.20 10.77 -10.44
C THR A 68 3.90 11.57 -10.33
N ALA A 69 2.82 11.12 -10.98
CA ALA A 69 1.47 11.67 -10.80
C ALA A 69 0.82 11.29 -9.46
N GLY A 70 1.54 10.60 -8.57
CA GLY A 70 1.07 10.16 -7.24
C GLY A 70 0.20 8.91 -7.26
N TRP A 71 0.09 8.22 -8.40
CA TRP A 71 -0.65 6.98 -8.53
C TRP A 71 0.27 5.76 -8.42
N SER A 72 -0.32 4.58 -8.24
CA SER A 72 0.39 3.32 -8.45
C SER A 72 -0.63 2.27 -8.89
N ALA A 73 -0.30 1.53 -9.94
CA ALA A 73 -1.05 0.38 -10.40
C ALA A 73 -0.26 -0.89 -10.08
N ARG A 74 -0.92 -1.86 -9.44
CA ARG A 74 -0.25 -3.04 -8.88
C ARG A 74 -1.07 -4.30 -9.10
N ILE A 75 -0.39 -5.39 -9.39
CA ILE A 75 -0.95 -6.75 -9.34
C ILE A 75 -0.32 -7.48 -8.16
N ARG A 76 -1.16 -8.13 -7.36
CA ARG A 76 -0.74 -8.96 -6.23
C ARG A 76 -1.40 -10.33 -6.30
N LYS A 77 -0.61 -11.35 -6.03
CA LYS A 77 -1.09 -12.69 -5.70
C LYS A 77 -0.84 -12.98 -4.23
N THR A 78 -1.81 -13.60 -3.57
CA THR A 78 -1.71 -14.04 -2.19
C THR A 78 -1.93 -15.54 -2.15
N GLU A 79 -1.11 -16.26 -1.39
CA GLU A 79 -1.23 -17.70 -1.22
C GLU A 79 -2.62 -18.09 -0.69
N ASN A 80 -3.20 -19.12 -1.28
CA ASN A 80 -4.55 -19.63 -1.01
C ASN A 80 -5.71 -18.69 -1.41
N GLU A 81 -5.44 -17.66 -2.21
CA GLU A 81 -6.48 -16.88 -2.91
C GLU A 81 -6.53 -17.31 -4.38
N ASP A 82 -7.73 -17.47 -4.92
CA ASP A 82 -7.95 -17.92 -6.32
C ASP A 82 -7.89 -16.76 -7.33
N ASP A 83 -7.84 -15.52 -6.85
CA ASP A 83 -7.86 -14.31 -7.64
C ASP A 83 -6.54 -13.53 -7.55
N LEU A 84 -6.20 -12.86 -8.65
CA LEU A 84 -5.23 -11.75 -8.63
C LEU A 84 -5.93 -10.47 -8.15
N GLU A 85 -5.31 -9.80 -7.18
CA GLU A 85 -5.74 -8.47 -6.74
C GLU A 85 -5.05 -7.41 -7.61
N LEU A 86 -5.86 -6.58 -8.26
CA LEU A 86 -5.44 -5.37 -8.96
C LEU A 86 -5.77 -4.18 -8.08
N THR A 87 -4.79 -3.32 -7.80
CA THR A 87 -4.98 -2.11 -6.99
C THR A 87 -4.50 -0.87 -7.73
N TYR A 88 -5.37 0.13 -7.80
CA TYR A 88 -5.05 1.50 -8.19
C TYR A 88 -5.06 2.34 -6.93
N LYS A 89 -3.94 2.95 -6.58
CA LYS A 89 -3.79 3.73 -5.35
C LYS A 89 -3.24 5.11 -5.65
N LYS A 90 -4.00 6.14 -5.33
CA LYS A 90 -3.58 7.55 -5.32
C LYS A 90 -3.08 7.92 -3.94
N ARG A 91 -2.00 8.70 -3.86
CA ARG A 91 -1.42 9.17 -2.61
C ARG A 91 -1.39 10.69 -2.54
N TYR A 92 -1.62 11.18 -1.33
CA TYR A 92 -1.50 12.58 -0.93
C TYR A 92 -0.58 12.64 0.29
N VAL A 93 0.42 13.51 0.22
CA VAL A 93 1.29 13.79 1.37
C VAL A 93 0.45 14.48 2.43
N ILE A 94 0.56 14.04 3.68
CA ILE A 94 0.00 14.75 4.83
C ILE A 94 1.11 15.65 5.38
N MET A 95 0.93 16.96 5.27
CA MET A 95 1.88 17.96 5.80
C MET A 95 1.52 18.28 7.25
N ASP A 96 2.52 18.30 8.13
CA ASP A 96 2.40 18.67 9.56
C ASP A 96 1.29 17.92 10.33
N GLY A 97 0.95 16.71 9.89
CA GLY A 97 -0.11 15.89 10.48
C GLY A 97 -1.55 16.34 10.17
N ASP A 98 -1.73 17.25 9.21
CA ASP A 98 -3.04 17.74 8.79
C ASP A 98 -3.74 16.75 7.83
N ILE A 99 -4.35 15.72 8.43
CA ILE A 99 -5.11 14.69 7.73
C ILE A 99 -6.34 15.29 7.04
N ASP A 100 -6.96 16.31 7.65
CA ASP A 100 -8.21 16.88 7.18
C ASP A 100 -7.97 17.72 5.91
N ALA A 101 -6.86 18.46 5.84
CA ALA A 101 -6.43 19.14 4.61
C ALA A 101 -6.12 18.16 3.46
N ALA A 102 -5.48 17.02 3.75
CA ALA A 102 -5.23 16.00 2.75
C ALA A 102 -6.53 15.36 2.24
N LEU A 103 -7.51 15.12 3.13
CA LEU A 103 -8.84 14.63 2.75
C LEU A 103 -9.60 15.64 1.90
N THR A 104 -9.54 16.94 2.23
CA THR A 104 -10.14 18.00 1.42
C THR A 104 -9.48 18.09 0.04
N THR A 105 -8.15 17.94 -0.04
CA THR A 105 -7.45 17.86 -1.34
C THR A 105 -7.95 16.68 -2.17
N ALA A 106 -8.07 15.50 -1.55
CA ALA A 106 -8.60 14.32 -2.24
C ALA A 106 -10.06 14.53 -2.69
N ASN A 107 -10.89 15.21 -1.89
CA ASN A 107 -12.26 15.57 -2.23
C ASN A 107 -12.33 16.51 -3.44
N ASN A 108 -11.47 17.53 -3.50
CA ASN A 108 -11.36 18.43 -4.64
C ASN A 108 -10.95 17.70 -5.93
N ASP A 109 -10.18 16.61 -5.80
CA ASP A 109 -9.83 15.70 -6.89
C ASP A 109 -10.95 14.66 -7.19
N GLY A 110 -12.11 14.83 -6.55
CA GLY A 110 -13.34 14.05 -6.70
C GLY A 110 -13.40 12.78 -5.84
N PHE A 111 -12.51 12.59 -4.87
CA PHE A 111 -12.58 11.47 -3.92
C PHE A 111 -13.38 11.87 -2.69
N ASP A 112 -14.69 11.78 -2.81
CA ASP A 112 -15.65 12.07 -1.75
C ASP A 112 -16.48 10.83 -1.38
N THR A 113 -17.40 10.99 -0.43
CA THR A 113 -18.27 9.92 0.07
C THR A 113 -19.30 9.39 -0.92
N SER A 114 -19.55 10.06 -2.04
CA SER A 114 -20.50 9.61 -3.07
C SER A 114 -19.98 8.41 -3.86
N ASP A 115 -18.65 8.22 -3.93
CA ASP A 115 -18.04 7.07 -4.60
C ASP A 115 -17.51 6.02 -3.61
N ALA A 116 -18.43 5.23 -3.04
CA ALA A 116 -18.15 4.15 -2.09
C ALA A 116 -17.24 3.02 -2.63
N ARG A 117 -16.85 3.11 -3.91
CA ARG A 117 -15.94 2.18 -4.58
C ARG A 117 -14.48 2.40 -4.20
N TYR A 118 -14.14 3.59 -3.71
CA TYR A 118 -12.80 3.93 -3.24
C TYR A 118 -12.73 3.82 -1.71
N GLU A 119 -11.57 3.42 -1.22
CA GLU A 119 -11.28 3.31 0.21
C GLU A 119 -10.17 4.29 0.57
N ALA A 120 -10.43 5.17 1.55
CA ALA A 120 -9.44 6.06 2.12
C ALA A 120 -8.70 5.37 3.29
N GLN A 121 -7.38 5.54 3.34
CA GLN A 121 -6.54 5.02 4.41
C GLN A 121 -5.36 5.97 4.68
N VAL A 122 -5.18 6.36 5.93
CA VAL A 122 -3.97 7.04 6.40
C VAL A 122 -2.92 5.99 6.73
N GLU A 123 -1.85 5.97 5.95
CA GLU A 123 -0.63 5.21 6.22
C GLU A 123 0.26 6.07 7.14
N TRP A 124 0.48 5.62 8.37
CA TRP A 124 1.24 6.32 9.40
C TRP A 124 2.57 5.59 9.63
N GLY A 125 3.64 6.14 9.05
CA GLY A 125 5.03 5.70 9.19
C GLY A 125 5.64 6.14 10.51
N TYR A 126 6.97 6.19 10.61
CA TYR A 126 7.67 6.67 11.80
C TYR A 126 7.44 8.18 12.02
N GLN A 127 7.80 9.00 11.03
CA GLN A 127 7.63 10.46 11.08
C GLN A 127 6.66 10.97 10.02
N ARG A 128 6.40 10.18 8.99
CA ARG A 128 5.59 10.59 7.84
C ARG A 128 4.21 9.96 7.86
N GLN A 129 3.22 10.75 7.46
CA GLN A 129 1.88 10.27 7.16
C GLN A 129 1.58 10.45 5.67
N THR A 130 0.80 9.53 5.12
CA THR A 130 0.32 9.61 3.74
C THR A 130 -1.13 9.19 3.69
N LEU A 131 -1.98 10.03 3.11
CA LEU A 131 -3.34 9.62 2.77
C LEU A 131 -3.27 8.83 1.46
N SER A 132 -3.88 7.65 1.46
CA SER A 132 -4.03 6.84 0.26
C SER A 132 -5.51 6.61 -0.05
N ILE A 133 -5.87 6.79 -1.31
CA ILE A 133 -7.19 6.47 -1.84
C ILE A 133 -7.03 5.30 -2.80
N SER A 134 -7.71 4.19 -2.53
CA SER A 134 -7.49 2.94 -3.26
C SER A 134 -8.76 2.38 -3.89
N ARG A 135 -8.61 1.82 -5.09
CA ARG A 135 -9.61 1.03 -5.78
C ARG A 135 -9.04 -0.35 -6.04
N LYS A 136 -9.66 -1.35 -5.41
CA LYS A 136 -9.33 -2.77 -5.63
C LYS A 136 -10.27 -3.39 -6.65
N LYS A 137 -9.73 -4.31 -7.45
CA LYS A 137 -10.42 -5.15 -8.42
C LYS A 137 -9.83 -6.56 -8.31
N THR A 138 -10.61 -7.58 -8.65
CA THR A 138 -10.11 -8.95 -8.74
C THR A 138 -10.25 -9.47 -10.16
N VAL A 139 -9.32 -10.34 -10.55
CA VAL A 139 -9.36 -11.09 -11.81
C VAL A 139 -9.01 -12.53 -11.46
N ALA A 140 -9.86 -13.47 -11.88
CA ALA A 140 -9.64 -14.88 -11.62
C ALA A 140 -8.32 -15.37 -12.21
N ASP A 141 -7.56 -16.12 -11.42
CA ASP A 141 -6.27 -16.68 -11.80
C ASP A 141 -6.42 -18.11 -12.35
N PHE A 142 -6.93 -18.21 -13.58
CA PHE A 142 -7.21 -19.51 -14.20
C PHE A 142 -5.97 -20.31 -14.60
N ILE A 143 -4.77 -19.73 -14.52
CA ILE A 143 -3.58 -20.26 -15.21
C ILE A 143 -2.52 -20.80 -14.23
N ASN A 144 -2.52 -20.40 -12.96
CA ASN A 144 -1.40 -20.74 -12.09
C ASN A 144 -1.82 -21.06 -10.64
N SER A 145 -1.51 -22.27 -10.16
CA SER A 145 -1.60 -22.60 -8.73
C SER A 145 -0.36 -22.16 -7.94
N GLY A 146 0.70 -21.71 -8.63
CA GLY A 146 1.93 -21.19 -8.04
C GLY A 146 1.85 -19.72 -7.63
N MET A 147 2.96 -19.12 -7.21
CA MET A 147 3.03 -17.70 -6.80
C MET A 147 3.47 -16.74 -7.91
N ASP A 148 3.55 -17.21 -9.16
CA ASP A 148 3.99 -16.36 -10.26
C ASP A 148 2.90 -15.35 -10.64
N LEU A 149 3.36 -14.20 -11.11
CA LEU A 149 2.51 -13.13 -11.62
C LEU A 149 2.53 -13.13 -13.15
N PRO A 150 1.49 -12.58 -13.80
CA PRO A 150 1.44 -12.49 -15.25
C PRO A 150 2.62 -11.69 -15.82
N GLY A 151 3.08 -12.08 -17.01
CA GLY A 151 4.07 -11.31 -17.76
C GLY A 151 3.56 -9.94 -18.19
N GLU A 152 4.45 -9.10 -18.72
CA GLU A 152 4.20 -7.68 -19.00
C GLU A 152 2.95 -7.44 -19.85
N ARG A 153 2.88 -8.05 -21.04
CA ARG A 153 1.73 -7.90 -21.95
C ARG A 153 0.40 -8.20 -21.26
N LYS A 154 0.32 -9.33 -20.56
CA LYS A 154 -0.91 -9.75 -19.89
C LYS A 154 -1.25 -8.84 -18.71
N SER A 155 -0.24 -8.35 -18.00
CA SER A 155 -0.40 -7.41 -16.90
C SER A 155 -0.95 -6.06 -17.37
N ARG A 156 -0.44 -5.54 -18.50
CA ARG A 156 -0.98 -4.35 -19.15
C ARG A 156 -2.44 -4.56 -19.54
N GLU A 157 -2.75 -5.65 -20.25
CA GLU A 157 -4.13 -5.99 -20.65
C GLU A 157 -5.08 -6.00 -19.44
N MET A 158 -4.69 -6.67 -18.35
CA MET A 158 -5.51 -6.78 -17.13
C MET A 158 -5.73 -5.42 -16.43
N LEU A 159 -4.68 -4.61 -16.30
CA LEU A 159 -4.80 -3.30 -15.65
C LEU A 159 -5.55 -2.30 -16.54
N VAL A 160 -5.34 -2.32 -17.85
CA VAL A 160 -6.09 -1.46 -18.78
C VAL A 160 -7.59 -1.80 -18.74
N ASP A 161 -7.95 -3.09 -18.80
CA ASP A 161 -9.35 -3.54 -18.74
C ASP A 161 -10.06 -3.18 -17.42
N LYS A 162 -9.32 -3.13 -16.31
CA LYS A 162 -9.86 -2.86 -14.97
C LYS A 162 -9.60 -1.44 -14.46
N ALA A 163 -9.05 -0.56 -15.29
CA ALA A 163 -8.72 0.82 -14.93
C ALA A 163 -9.99 1.56 -14.49
N PRO A 164 -10.00 2.21 -13.31
CA PRO A 164 -11.16 2.99 -12.89
C PRO A 164 -11.10 4.40 -13.47
N ASP A 165 -12.27 5.00 -13.75
CA ASP A 165 -12.39 6.26 -14.50
C ASP A 165 -11.55 7.42 -13.94
N LYS A 166 -11.45 7.55 -12.60
CA LYS A 166 -10.65 8.62 -11.97
C LYS A 166 -9.13 8.44 -12.15
N PHE A 167 -8.67 7.19 -12.23
CA PHE A 167 -7.27 6.90 -12.59
C PHE A 167 -7.07 7.14 -14.09
N ASP A 168 -7.99 6.62 -14.92
CA ASP A 168 -7.85 6.66 -16.37
C ASP A 168 -7.89 8.10 -16.90
N ASN A 169 -8.72 8.97 -16.31
CA ASN A 169 -8.90 10.35 -16.74
C ASN A 169 -8.21 11.38 -15.85
N TRP A 170 -7.12 11.00 -15.17
CA TRP A 170 -6.48 11.83 -14.15
C TRP A 170 -5.91 13.15 -14.71
N LEU A 171 -5.02 13.11 -15.70
CA LEU A 171 -4.44 14.32 -16.29
C LEU A 171 -5.21 14.78 -17.53
N HIS A 172 -5.65 13.83 -18.35
CA HIS A 172 -6.52 14.03 -19.50
C HIS A 172 -7.28 12.73 -19.75
N ASN A 173 -8.26 12.77 -20.66
CA ASN A 173 -9.01 11.59 -21.08
C ASN A 173 -8.04 10.44 -21.47
N LYS A 174 -8.25 9.25 -20.91
CA LYS A 174 -7.44 8.03 -21.12
C LYS A 174 -5.97 8.08 -20.73
N TRP A 175 -5.52 9.11 -20.02
CA TRP A 175 -4.14 9.22 -19.54
C TRP A 175 -3.63 7.96 -18.84
N GLY A 176 -4.43 7.37 -17.93
CA GLY A 176 -3.99 6.24 -17.11
C GLY A 176 -3.83 4.96 -17.93
N THR A 177 -4.76 4.66 -18.82
CA THR A 177 -4.69 3.48 -19.70
C THR A 177 -3.62 3.64 -20.79
N ASP A 178 -3.44 4.85 -21.33
CA ASP A 178 -2.35 5.15 -22.26
C ASP A 178 -0.97 4.92 -21.59
N ALA A 179 -0.78 5.43 -20.36
CA ALA A 179 0.44 5.18 -19.59
C ALA A 179 0.64 3.69 -19.27
N LEU A 180 -0.43 2.95 -18.94
CA LEU A 180 -0.37 1.51 -18.71
C LEU A 180 0.01 0.72 -19.98
N ALA A 181 -0.45 1.15 -21.16
CA ALA A 181 -0.12 0.49 -22.43
C ALA A 181 1.39 0.51 -22.75
N GLU A 182 2.09 1.54 -22.27
CA GLU A 182 3.55 1.72 -22.42
C GLU A 182 4.34 1.24 -21.19
N SER A 183 3.67 0.80 -20.13
CA SER A 183 4.29 0.51 -18.83
C SER A 183 5.14 -0.76 -18.79
N ARG A 184 6.32 -0.74 -18.18
CA ARG A 184 7.08 -1.95 -17.86
C ARG A 184 6.78 -2.46 -16.44
N ILE A 185 7.19 -3.70 -16.17
CA ILE A 185 7.11 -4.27 -14.82
C ILE A 185 8.21 -3.70 -13.91
N PHE A 186 7.81 -3.31 -12.69
CA PHE A 186 8.68 -3.09 -11.53
C PHE A 186 8.41 -4.20 -10.49
N GLY A 187 9.39 -5.07 -10.27
CA GLY A 187 9.25 -6.33 -9.55
C GLY A 187 9.46 -7.54 -10.49
N PRO A 188 8.75 -8.68 -10.28
CA PRO A 188 7.92 -8.99 -9.11
C PRO A 188 8.77 -9.15 -7.84
N VAL A 189 8.15 -8.90 -6.70
CA VAL A 189 8.77 -9.03 -5.39
C VAL A 189 7.98 -10.05 -4.56
N PRO A 190 8.58 -11.19 -4.20
CA PRO A 190 7.98 -12.10 -3.25
C PRO A 190 8.02 -11.48 -1.86
N ALA A 191 6.97 -11.66 -1.07
CA ALA A 191 6.90 -11.23 0.32
C ALA A 191 6.32 -12.35 1.18
N LYS A 192 6.68 -12.36 2.46
CA LYS A 192 6.09 -13.24 3.47
C LYS A 192 5.39 -12.37 4.51
N ARG A 193 4.18 -12.76 4.90
CA ARG A 193 3.41 -12.09 5.95
C ARG A 193 3.15 -13.06 7.09
N SER A 194 3.54 -12.67 8.30
CA SER A 194 3.14 -13.30 9.56
C SER A 194 2.01 -12.48 10.18
N ILE A 195 1.07 -13.17 10.83
CA ILE A 195 -0.12 -12.58 11.45
C ILE A 195 -0.16 -13.02 12.90
N GLY A 196 -0.23 -12.08 13.83
CA GLY A 196 -0.35 -12.35 15.25
C GLY A 196 -1.09 -11.24 15.97
N THR A 197 -0.77 -11.01 17.24
CA THR A 197 -1.40 -10.02 18.10
C THR A 197 -0.40 -9.18 18.87
N TRP A 198 -0.77 -7.92 19.10
CA TRP A 198 -0.09 -7.03 20.02
C TRP A 198 -1.13 -6.22 20.77
N GLU A 199 -1.15 -6.33 22.11
CA GLU A 199 -2.14 -5.68 22.99
C GLU A 199 -3.60 -5.91 22.55
N GLY A 200 -3.91 -7.14 22.13
CA GLY A 200 -5.23 -7.54 21.65
C GLY A 200 -5.59 -7.05 20.24
N MET A 201 -4.73 -6.25 19.59
CA MET A 201 -4.91 -5.86 18.19
C MET A 201 -4.21 -6.87 17.26
N ARG A 202 -4.81 -7.10 16.10
CA ARG A 202 -4.15 -7.88 15.04
C ARG A 202 -2.91 -7.12 14.54
N LEU A 203 -1.78 -7.78 14.57
CA LEU A 203 -0.50 -7.27 14.07
C LEU A 203 -0.03 -8.11 12.89
N TYR A 204 0.49 -7.44 11.87
CA TYR A 204 1.16 -8.03 10.73
C TYR A 204 2.65 -7.75 10.84
N ILE A 205 3.49 -8.74 10.50
CA ILE A 205 4.88 -8.48 10.15
C ILE A 205 5.13 -9.01 8.75
N GLU A 206 5.59 -8.13 7.86
CA GLU A 206 5.93 -8.50 6.49
C GLU A 206 7.43 -8.43 6.25
N VAL A 207 7.96 -9.43 5.54
CA VAL A 207 9.37 -9.52 5.13
C VAL A 207 9.46 -9.44 3.61
N TRP A 208 10.15 -8.41 3.12
CA TRP A 208 10.27 -8.07 1.71
C TRP A 208 11.74 -8.08 1.26
N PRO A 209 12.20 -9.12 0.55
CA PRO A 209 13.47 -9.10 -0.17
C PRO A 209 13.40 -8.15 -1.37
N ILE A 210 14.00 -6.96 -1.24
CA ILE A 210 14.03 -5.94 -2.29
C ILE A 210 15.48 -5.81 -2.77
N ARG A 211 15.70 -5.64 -4.09
CA ARG A 211 17.04 -5.29 -4.60
C ARG A 211 17.64 -4.12 -3.81
N ASN A 212 18.94 -4.13 -3.60
CA ASN A 212 19.65 -2.96 -3.11
C ASN A 212 19.72 -1.89 -4.22
N ARG A 213 20.12 -0.66 -3.87
CA ARG A 213 20.21 0.44 -4.84
C ARG A 213 21.14 0.16 -6.03
N ALA A 214 22.18 -0.64 -5.82
CA ALA A 214 23.12 -1.03 -6.88
C ALA A 214 22.58 -2.17 -7.77
N GLY A 215 21.45 -2.79 -7.43
CA GLY A 215 20.89 -3.95 -8.15
C GLY A 215 21.71 -5.25 -8.01
N THR A 216 22.72 -5.28 -7.15
CA THR A 216 23.69 -6.39 -7.03
C THR A 216 23.40 -7.34 -5.87
N LYS A 217 22.62 -6.90 -4.89
CA LYS A 217 22.28 -7.68 -3.69
C LYS A 217 20.81 -7.49 -3.33
N ILE A 218 20.35 -8.25 -2.35
CA ILE A 218 19.02 -8.13 -1.74
C ILE A 218 19.15 -7.51 -0.35
N ASP A 219 18.41 -6.44 -0.12
CA ASP A 219 18.13 -5.88 1.18
C ASP A 219 16.76 -6.39 1.66
N TYR A 220 16.59 -6.55 2.98
CA TYR A 220 15.32 -6.97 3.56
C TYR A 220 14.64 -5.76 4.17
N LEU A 221 13.46 -5.42 3.67
CA LEU A 221 12.55 -4.50 4.35
C LEU A 221 11.63 -5.34 5.23
N VAL A 222 11.68 -5.11 6.54
CA VAL A 222 10.79 -5.75 7.51
C VAL A 222 9.89 -4.68 8.11
N GLU A 223 8.58 -4.86 8.04
CA GLU A 223 7.61 -3.88 8.52
C GLU A 223 6.61 -4.55 9.46
N ALA A 224 6.40 -3.97 10.64
CA ALA A 224 5.29 -4.29 11.52
C ALA A 224 4.13 -3.32 11.27
N SER A 225 2.90 -3.82 11.14
CA SER A 225 1.74 -2.95 10.97
C SER A 225 0.49 -3.44 11.69
N PHE A 226 -0.35 -2.50 12.10
CA PHE A 226 -1.71 -2.75 12.58
C PHE A 226 -2.67 -1.72 11.99
N LYS A 227 -3.97 -2.02 12.07
CA LYS A 227 -5.03 -1.18 11.52
C LYS A 227 -6.09 -0.86 12.56
N THR A 228 -6.66 0.33 12.48
CA THR A 228 -7.80 0.77 13.29
C THR A 228 -8.60 1.82 12.56
N LYS A 229 -9.90 1.93 12.86
CA LYS A 229 -10.77 2.99 12.33
C LYS A 229 -10.74 4.27 13.17
N ASN A 230 -10.00 4.28 14.30
CA ASN A 230 -9.99 5.38 15.25
C ASN A 230 -8.64 6.12 15.23
N ARG A 231 -8.68 7.41 14.86
CA ARG A 231 -7.51 8.32 14.76
C ARG A 231 -6.72 8.38 16.08
N THR A 232 -7.41 8.53 17.20
CA THR A 232 -6.80 8.62 18.53
C THR A 232 -6.10 7.31 18.89
N ILE A 233 -6.75 6.16 18.66
CA ILE A 233 -6.13 4.85 18.88
C ILE A 233 -4.89 4.70 18.00
N ALA A 234 -4.96 5.09 16.71
CA ALA A 234 -3.80 5.03 15.82
C ALA A 234 -2.63 5.85 16.35
N SER A 235 -2.86 7.11 16.74
CA SER A 235 -1.83 8.00 17.30
C SER A 235 -1.24 7.45 18.60
N THR A 236 -2.05 7.02 19.56
CA THR A 236 -1.56 6.52 20.84
C THR A 236 -0.79 5.20 20.66
N LYS A 237 -1.31 4.28 19.83
CA LYS A 237 -0.68 2.98 19.58
C LYS A 237 0.55 3.09 18.68
N HIS A 238 0.64 4.12 17.84
CA HIS A 238 1.85 4.45 17.08
C HIS A 238 3.04 4.68 18.03
N ASP A 239 2.91 5.62 18.97
CA ASP A 239 3.99 5.96 19.91
C ASP A 239 4.29 4.79 20.87
N SER A 240 3.24 4.07 21.27
CA SER A 240 3.37 2.87 22.11
C SER A 240 4.15 1.77 21.39
N LEU A 241 3.88 1.52 20.11
CA LEU A 241 4.56 0.49 19.33
C LEU A 241 6.02 0.89 19.06
N ILE A 242 6.31 2.16 18.76
CA ILE A 242 7.69 2.67 18.64
C ILE A 242 8.46 2.37 19.92
N SER A 243 7.94 2.83 21.07
CA SER A 243 8.59 2.66 22.37
C SER A 243 8.82 1.18 22.69
N TYR A 244 7.83 0.34 22.38
CA TYR A 244 7.91 -1.11 22.57
C TYR A 244 9.02 -1.73 21.71
N LEU A 245 9.07 -1.40 20.41
CA LEU A 245 10.08 -1.91 19.48
C LEU A 245 11.48 -1.38 19.81
N GLN A 246 11.61 -0.13 20.27
CA GLN A 246 12.86 0.45 20.75
C GLN A 246 13.39 -0.28 21.98
N GLY A 247 12.52 -0.54 22.97
CA GLY A 247 12.87 -1.31 24.18
C GLY A 247 13.36 -2.73 23.88
N LYS A 248 12.97 -3.30 22.73
CA LYS A 248 13.45 -4.60 22.23
C LYS A 248 14.71 -4.50 21.36
N GLY A 249 15.14 -3.29 21.00
CA GLY A 249 16.21 -3.06 20.03
C GLY A 249 15.82 -3.40 18.59
N TRP A 250 14.53 -3.54 18.29
CA TRP A 250 14.02 -3.98 16.98
C TRP A 250 13.67 -2.82 16.07
N PHE A 251 13.38 -1.64 16.61
CA PHE A 251 12.94 -0.50 15.82
C PHE A 251 14.03 0.02 14.87
N LEU A 252 13.66 0.26 13.61
CA LEU A 252 14.45 1.01 12.64
C LEU A 252 13.84 2.40 12.46
N GLU A 253 14.59 3.44 12.83
CA GLU A 253 14.17 4.85 12.88
C GLU A 253 14.17 5.51 11.49
N GLU A 254 13.43 4.92 10.55
CA GLU A 254 13.35 5.36 9.17
C GLU A 254 11.94 5.23 8.62
N ASP A 255 11.56 6.14 7.74
CA ASP A 255 10.36 6.02 6.90
C ASP A 255 10.71 5.40 5.55
N SER A 256 9.93 4.43 5.11
CA SER A 256 10.04 3.89 3.75
C SER A 256 8.69 3.39 3.24
N LEU A 257 8.35 3.77 2.01
CA LEU A 257 7.25 3.15 1.28
C LEU A 257 7.77 1.98 0.46
N LYS A 258 7.15 0.81 0.61
CA LYS A 258 7.48 -0.38 -0.20
C LYS A 258 7.37 -0.10 -1.70
N THR A 259 6.33 0.64 -2.12
CA THR A 259 6.17 1.09 -3.51
C THR A 259 7.37 1.91 -3.96
N GLN A 260 7.77 2.94 -3.20
CA GLN A 260 8.94 3.76 -3.52
C GLN A 260 10.21 2.90 -3.66
N SER A 261 10.47 2.04 -2.67
CA SER A 261 11.64 1.16 -2.69
C SER A 261 11.68 0.23 -3.89
N ILE A 262 10.54 -0.24 -4.39
CA ILE A 262 10.47 -1.10 -5.58
C ILE A 262 10.64 -0.27 -6.85
N MET A 263 9.96 0.88 -6.95
CA MET A 263 10.03 1.77 -8.13
C MET A 263 11.46 2.31 -8.36
N GLU A 264 12.22 2.56 -7.30
CA GLU A 264 13.60 3.06 -7.40
C GLU A 264 14.63 1.98 -7.80
N ARG A 265 14.34 0.69 -7.60
CA ARG A 265 15.36 -0.38 -7.59
C ARG A 265 15.13 -1.49 -8.62
N TYR A 266 14.04 -1.41 -9.39
CA TYR A 266 13.67 -2.33 -10.47
C TYR A 266 13.47 -1.58 -11.79
#